data_AF-A0A0M2K571-F1
#
_entry.id   AF-A0A0M2K571-F1
#
_cell.length_a   1.000
_cell.length_b   1.000
_cell.length_c   1.000
_cell.angle_alpha   90.00
_cell.angle_beta   90.00
_cell.angle_gamma   90.00
#
_symmetry.space_group_name_H-M   'P 1'
#
loop_
_entity.id
_entity.type
_entity.pdbx_description
1 polymer ?
#
loop_
_entity_poly.entity_id
_entity_poly.type
_entity_poly.pdbx_seq_one_letter_code
_entity_poly.pdbx_strand_id
1 'polypeptide(L)'
;MIYSYLDHLMGAYFNQDYDLSGETINEVVQCYIDSEGPDKSSGLASDCMNFLKEVDVEGKFGRDADLLIMMKSKIPTDDLIVHFL
;
A
#
# COMPACT_ATOMS: atom_id res chain seq x y z
N MET A 1 0.03 -0.54 14.05
CA MET A 1 0.44 0.78 13.52
C MET A 1 -0.81 1.54 13.06
N ILE A 2 -0.78 2.85 12.81
CA ILE A 2 -1.98 3.64 12.40
C ILE A 2 -2.60 3.11 11.09
N TYR A 3 -1.82 2.38 10.28
CA TYR A 3 -2.23 1.78 9.01
C TYR A 3 -1.82 0.31 8.98
N SER A 4 -2.57 -0.56 9.66
CA SER A 4 -2.13 -1.94 9.92
C SER A 4 -2.13 -2.84 8.68
N TYR A 5 -2.99 -2.57 7.71
CA TYR A 5 -3.04 -3.31 6.44
C TYR A 5 -2.00 -2.80 5.46
N LEU A 6 -1.76 -1.48 5.44
CA LEU A 6 -0.67 -0.90 4.65
C LEU A 6 0.70 -1.38 5.18
N ASP A 7 0.88 -1.40 6.50
CA ASP A 7 2.08 -1.94 7.15
C ASP A 7 2.29 -3.43 6.80
N HIS A 8 1.21 -4.22 6.78
CA HIS A 8 1.27 -5.61 6.35
C HIS A 8 1.68 -5.76 4.88
N LEU A 9 1.09 -4.97 3.97
CA LEU A 9 1.48 -4.93 2.57
C LEU A 9 2.97 -4.59 2.42
N MET A 10 3.45 -3.57 3.14
CA MET A 10 4.85 -3.13 3.08
C MET A 10 5.81 -4.21 3.61
N GLY A 11 5.50 -4.82 4.75
CA GLY A 11 6.38 -5.78 5.40
C GLY A 11 6.36 -7.19 4.80
N ALA A 12 5.22 -7.63 4.27
CA ALA A 12 5.06 -8.99 3.77
C ALA A 12 5.19 -9.11 2.25
N TYR A 13 4.83 -8.06 1.49
CA TYR A 13 4.76 -8.13 0.02
C TYR A 13 5.74 -7.17 -0.67
N PHE A 14 5.96 -5.96 -0.15
CA PHE A 14 7.01 -5.03 -0.64
C PHE A 14 8.32 -5.16 0.13
N ASN A 15 8.65 -6.36 0.60
CA ASN A 15 9.91 -6.62 1.29
C ASN A 15 11.07 -6.79 0.29
N GLN A 16 12.23 -7.23 0.77
CA GLN A 16 13.43 -7.39 -0.07
C GLN A 16 13.25 -8.41 -1.21
N ASP A 17 12.29 -9.32 -1.07
CA ASP A 17 11.96 -10.39 -2.01
C ASP A 17 10.59 -10.13 -2.68
N TYR A 18 10.25 -8.84 -2.91
CA TYR A 18 8.96 -8.46 -3.51
C TYR A 18 8.74 -9.04 -4.91
N ASP A 19 9.82 -9.39 -5.61
CA ASP A 19 9.82 -10.04 -6.92
C ASP A 19 9.11 -11.40 -6.90
N LEU A 20 9.03 -12.06 -5.74
CA LEU A 20 8.21 -13.25 -5.54
C LEU A 20 6.71 -12.97 -5.57
N SER A 21 6.30 -11.72 -5.31
CA SER A 21 4.92 -11.25 -5.31
C SER A 21 4.53 -10.51 -6.60
N GLY A 22 5.52 -10.11 -7.42
CA GLY A 22 5.33 -9.41 -8.68
C GLY A 22 6.50 -8.49 -9.03
N GLU A 23 6.64 -8.11 -10.30
CA GLU A 23 7.71 -7.19 -10.72
C GLU A 23 7.28 -5.72 -10.61
N THR A 24 5.97 -5.47 -10.60
CA THR A 24 5.37 -4.14 -10.53
C THR A 24 4.52 -3.94 -9.27
N ILE A 25 4.31 -2.68 -8.87
CA ILE A 25 3.48 -2.32 -7.71
C ILE A 25 2.06 -2.92 -7.85
N ASN A 26 1.49 -2.88 -9.06
CA ASN A 26 0.14 -3.39 -9.30
C ASN A 26 0.07 -4.91 -9.13
N GLU A 27 1.08 -5.65 -9.60
CA GLU A 27 1.13 -7.11 -9.43
C GLU A 27 1.28 -7.50 -7.97
N VAL A 28 2.14 -6.79 -7.22
CA VAL A 28 2.32 -7.04 -5.78
C VAL A 28 1.04 -6.74 -4.99
N VAL A 29 0.34 -5.65 -5.31
CA VAL A 29 -0.96 -5.33 -4.68
C VAL A 29 -2.02 -6.35 -5.07
N GLN A 30 -2.06 -6.80 -6.32
CA GLN A 30 -2.99 -7.84 -6.75
C GLN A 30 -2.70 -9.17 -6.04
N CYS A 31 -1.43 -9.53 -5.88
CA CYS A 31 -1.00 -10.71 -5.12
C CYS A 31 -1.48 -10.66 -3.67
N TYR A 32 -1.40 -9.49 -3.02
CA TYR A 32 -1.97 -9.26 -1.69
C TYR A 32 -3.49 -9.50 -1.68
N ILE A 33 -4.22 -8.89 -2.63
CA ILE A 33 -5.68 -8.99 -2.70
C ILE A 33 -6.13 -10.45 -2.87
N ASP A 34 -5.46 -11.19 -3.75
CA ASP A 34 -5.76 -12.58 -4.06
C ASP A 34 -5.43 -13.53 -2.90
N SER A 35 -4.39 -13.21 -2.12
CA SER A 35 -3.90 -14.05 -1.01
C SER A 35 -4.63 -13.81 0.31
N GLU A 36 -4.91 -12.54 0.63
CA GLU A 36 -5.35 -12.11 1.95
C GLU A 36 -6.87 -12.05 2.10
N GLY A 37 -7.59 -12.03 0.98
CA GLY A 37 -9.04 -12.04 0.92
C GLY A 37 -9.71 -10.68 1.14
N PRO A 38 -11.03 -10.62 0.93
CA PRO A 38 -11.77 -9.36 0.77
C PRO A 38 -11.75 -8.45 2.01
N ASP A 39 -11.75 -9.01 3.22
CA ASP A 39 -11.73 -8.22 4.47
C ASP A 39 -10.43 -7.41 4.60
N LYS A 40 -9.29 -8.03 4.31
CA LYS A 40 -7.97 -7.38 4.37
C LYS A 40 -7.75 -6.42 3.21
N SER A 41 -8.31 -6.72 2.03
CA SER A 41 -8.32 -5.80 0.89
C SER A 41 -9.14 -4.53 1.19
N SER A 42 -10.29 -4.67 1.84
CA SER A 42 -11.11 -3.52 2.27
C SER A 42 -10.40 -2.67 3.34
N GLY A 43 -9.71 -3.35 4.27
CA GLY A 43 -8.84 -2.69 5.26
C GLY A 43 -7.71 -1.91 4.61
N LEU A 44 -7.02 -2.51 3.63
CA LEU A 44 -5.96 -1.86 2.86
C LEU A 44 -6.47 -0.64 2.11
N ALA A 45 -7.64 -0.72 1.47
CA ALA A 45 -8.27 0.41 0.79
C ALA A 45 -8.48 1.59 1.75
N SER A 46 -8.99 1.30 2.95
CA SER A 46 -9.24 2.29 4.00
C SER A 46 -7.94 2.94 4.48
N ASP A 47 -6.90 2.13 4.68
CA ASP A 47 -5.58 2.59 5.08
C ASP A 47 -4.95 3.49 4.00
N CYS A 48 -5.00 3.08 2.73
CA CYS A 48 -4.53 3.88 1.59
C CYS A 48 -5.27 5.23 1.50
N MET A 49 -6.60 5.24 1.63
CA MET A 49 -7.40 6.46 1.61
C MET A 49 -7.08 7.41 2.77
N ASN A 50 -6.78 6.88 3.95
CA ASN A 50 -6.36 7.67 5.10
C ASN A 50 -4.92 8.16 4.95
N PHE A 51 -4.03 7.36 4.37
CA PHE A 51 -2.66 7.73 4.05
C PHE A 51 -2.59 8.86 3.01
N LEU A 52 -3.46 8.84 2.00
CA LEU A 52 -3.55 9.90 0.99
C LEU A 52 -3.83 11.27 1.60
N LYS A 53 -4.65 11.31 2.66
CA LYS A 53 -4.99 12.54 3.40
C LYS A 53 -3.87 13.02 4.33
N GLU A 54 -2.82 12.22 4.54
CA GLU A 54 -1.75 12.57 5.47
C GLU A 54 -0.83 13.66 4.91
N VAL A 55 -0.58 14.69 5.73
CA VAL A 55 0.24 15.85 5.37
C VAL A 55 1.68 15.69 5.84
N ASP A 56 1.89 15.05 6.99
CA ASP A 56 3.21 14.82 7.59
C ASP A 56 3.60 13.34 7.49
N VAL A 57 3.96 12.92 6.27
CA VAL A 57 4.37 11.53 5.99
C VAL A 57 5.72 11.20 6.63
N GLU A 58 6.69 12.12 6.55
CA GLU A 58 8.02 11.94 7.15
C GLU A 58 7.95 11.82 8.68
N GLY A 59 7.18 12.67 9.34
CA GLY A 59 7.03 12.65 10.80
C GLY A 59 6.29 11.42 11.32
N LYS A 60 5.34 10.86 10.57
CA LYS A 60 4.57 9.68 10.98
C LYS A 60 5.22 8.34 10.65
N PHE A 61 5.96 8.26 9.54
CA PHE A 61 6.48 6.98 9.04
C PHE A 61 8.01 6.87 9.10
N GLY A 62 8.71 7.96 9.43
CA GLY A 62 10.15 7.92 9.70
C GLY A 62 10.94 7.31 8.54
N ARG A 63 11.53 6.13 8.77
CA ARG A 63 12.41 5.46 7.79
C ARG A 63 11.68 4.88 6.58
N ASP A 64 10.37 4.63 6.71
CA ASP A 64 9.55 4.07 5.63
C ASP A 64 8.88 5.16 4.79
N ALA A 65 9.05 6.43 5.18
CA ALA A 65 8.44 7.58 4.52
C ALA A 65 8.86 7.70 3.06
N ASP A 66 10.11 7.43 2.71
CA ASP A 66 10.61 7.55 1.33
C ASP A 66 9.91 6.60 0.36
N LEU A 67 9.69 5.34 0.79
CA LEU A 67 8.94 4.34 0.01
C LEU A 67 7.48 4.76 -0.14
N LEU A 68 6.86 5.23 0.95
CA LEU A 68 5.47 5.66 0.97
C LEU A 68 5.23 6.92 0.13
N ILE A 69 6.16 7.88 0.13
CA ILE A 69 6.15 9.07 -0.73
C ILE A 69 6.34 8.65 -2.20
N MET A 70 7.20 7.68 -2.48
CA MET A 70 7.37 7.12 -3.83
C MET A 70 6.08 6.46 -4.32
N MET A 71 5.39 5.69 -3.47
CA MET A 71 4.07 5.14 -3.80
C MET A 71 3.04 6.26 -4.06
N LYS A 72 3.01 7.29 -3.21
CA LYS A 72 2.14 8.47 -3.38
C LYS A 72 2.36 9.21 -4.71
N SER A 73 3.58 9.21 -5.23
CA SER A 73 3.91 9.88 -6.50
C SER A 73 3.76 9.00 -7.74
N LYS A 74 3.79 7.66 -7.59
CA LYS A 74 3.65 6.69 -8.69
C LYS A 74 2.26 6.11 -8.84
N ILE A 75 1.40 6.21 -7.83
CA ILE A 75 -0.01 5.80 -7.93
C ILE A 75 -0.81 7.03 -8.33
N PRO A 76 -1.32 7.13 -9.57
CA PRO A 76 -2.25 8.19 -9.92
C PRO A 76 -3.46 8.09 -8.99
N THR A 77 -3.82 9.20 -8.34
CA THR A 77 -4.99 9.27 -7.44
C THR A 77 -6.29 8.77 -8.10
N ASP A 78 -6.33 8.76 -9.43
CA ASP A 78 -7.47 8.32 -10.24
C ASP A 78 -7.55 6.79 -10.40
N ASP A 79 -6.44 6.04 -10.29
CA ASP A 79 -6.42 4.57 -10.46
C ASP A 79 -6.76 3.80 -9.17
N LEU A 80 -6.56 4.40 -7.99
CA LEU A 80 -6.94 3.80 -6.71
C LEU A 80 -8.46 3.68 -6.52
N ILE A 81 -9.24 4.54 -7.19
CA ILE A 81 -10.70 4.53 -7.09
C ILE A 81 -11.31 3.44 -7.99
N VAL A 82 -10.64 3.04 -9.07
CA VAL A 82 -11.15 2.08 -10.06
C VAL A 82 -10.91 0.62 -9.66
N HIS A 83 -9.92 0.35 -8.80
CA HIS A 83 -9.63 -1.02 -8.33
C HIS A 83 -10.25 -1.40 -6.96
N PHE A 84 -10.84 -0.44 -6.24
CA PHE A 84 -11.42 -0.66 -4.90
C PHE A 84 -12.95 -0.40 -4.82
N LEU A 85 -13.61 -0.12 -5.96
CA LEU A 85 -15.07 -0.04 -6.12
C LEU A 85 -15.55 -1.06 -7.16
#